data_AF-A0A3R0X7A4-F1
#
_entry.id   AF-A0A3R0X7A4-F1
#
_cell.length_a   1.000
_cell.length_b   1.000
_cell.length_c   1.000
_cell.angle_alpha   90.00
_cell.angle_beta   90.00
_cell.angle_gamma   90.00
#
_symmetry.space_group_name_H-M   'P 1'
#
loop_
_entity.id
_entity.type
_entity.pdbx_description
1 polymer ?
#
loop_
_entity_poly.entity_id
_entity_poly.type
_entity_poly.pdbx_seq_one_letter_code
_entity_poly.pdbx_strand_id
1 'polypeptide(L)'
;MELINVKRYYPEHKPYGEDVQYFQSEDGRDFYESIPLFTKKYKLCISPVTGIICSVAEDVSALYPAGFTVVEVDELPEGVNIDGNWQFSDGLISKVPVNWKTVAEKRRSSLLQEANETVDDWKTELKLDMISDENKLQLTRWMAYIRQLKEMHFNDIASEGHYQAIPWPEKPE
;
A
#
# COMPACT_ATOMS: atom_id res chain seq x y z
N MET A 1 2.50 11.18 24.87
CA MET A 1 3.20 12.21 24.10
C MET A 1 2.89 12.02 22.62
N GLU A 2 2.87 13.09 21.85
CA GLU A 2 2.70 13.04 20.40
C GLU A 2 3.50 14.20 19.78
N LEU A 3 4.12 13.93 18.64
CA LEU A 3 4.80 14.91 17.79
C LEU A 3 4.22 14.80 16.38
N ILE A 4 3.40 15.77 15.99
CA ILE A 4 2.66 15.74 14.73
C ILE A 4 3.53 16.27 13.59
N ASN A 5 3.47 15.62 12.42
CA ASN A 5 4.08 16.09 11.17
C ASN A 5 5.53 16.56 11.34
N VAL A 6 6.36 15.70 11.95
CA VAL A 6 7.75 16.04 12.28
C VAL A 6 8.54 16.28 11.00
N LYS A 7 9.23 17.41 10.92
CA LYS A 7 10.05 17.83 9.78
C LYS A 7 11.45 18.21 10.24
N ARG A 8 12.39 18.19 9.31
CA ARG A 8 13.72 18.75 9.56
C ARG A 8 13.61 20.27 9.72
N TYR A 9 14.36 20.81 10.68
CA TYR A 9 14.54 22.26 10.85
C TYR A 9 15.99 22.57 11.22
N TYR A 10 16.30 23.86 11.37
CA TYR A 10 17.65 24.36 11.66
C TYR A 10 17.58 25.30 12.88
N PRO A 11 17.81 24.80 14.10
CA PRO A 11 17.78 25.65 15.29
C PRO A 11 18.97 26.62 15.31
N GLU A 12 18.78 27.77 15.96
CA GLU A 12 19.85 28.75 16.18
C GLU A 12 20.93 28.18 17.10
N HIS A 13 20.51 27.52 18.19
CA HIS A 13 21.40 26.80 19.10
C HIS A 13 21.42 25.30 18.76
N LYS A 14 22.61 24.75 18.54
CA LYS A 14 22.80 23.36 18.11
C LYS A 14 23.47 22.52 19.22
N PRO A 15 22.71 22.03 20.21
CA PRO A 15 23.27 21.38 21.40
C PRO A 15 24.08 20.11 21.10
N TYR A 16 23.84 19.46 19.96
CA TYR A 16 24.52 18.22 19.56
C TYR A 16 25.53 18.43 18.42
N GLY A 17 25.79 19.68 18.03
CA GLY A 17 26.75 20.04 16.98
C GLY A 17 26.10 20.41 15.64
N GLU A 18 26.94 20.91 14.74
CA GLU A 18 26.57 21.48 13.43
C GLU A 18 26.12 20.43 12.40
N ASP A 19 26.68 19.23 12.48
CA ASP A 19 26.45 18.15 11.50
C ASP A 19 25.24 17.26 11.86
N VAL A 20 24.49 17.60 12.91
CA VAL A 20 23.29 16.88 13.34
C VAL A 20 22.06 17.36 12.58
N GLN A 21 21.19 16.43 12.20
CA GLN A 21 19.87 16.77 11.68
C GLN A 21 18.91 17.01 12.85
N TYR A 22 18.34 18.21 12.94
CA TYR A 22 17.35 18.54 13.96
C TYR A 22 15.94 18.40 13.40
N PHE A 23 15.02 17.96 14.26
CA PHE A 23 13.64 17.70 13.87
C PHE A 23 12.68 18.41 14.80
N GLN A 24 11.62 18.97 14.21
CA GLN A 24 10.59 19.72 14.92
C GLN A 24 9.22 19.25 14.46
N SER A 25 8.32 19.09 15.42
CA SER A 25 6.89 18.88 15.18
C SER A 25 6.21 20.14 14.64
N GLU A 26 5.00 19.99 14.11
CA GLU A 26 4.20 21.09 13.56
C GLU A 26 3.93 22.21 14.57
N ASP A 27 3.74 21.88 15.85
CA ASP A 27 3.53 22.86 16.92
C ASP A 27 4.83 23.45 17.49
N GLY A 28 5.98 23.10 16.91
CA GLY A 28 7.26 23.72 17.22
C GLY A 28 8.12 22.99 18.27
N ARG A 29 7.72 21.81 18.75
CA ARG A 29 8.54 21.06 19.73
C ARG A 29 9.70 20.36 19.04
N ASP A 30 10.90 20.54 19.57
CA ASP A 30 12.09 19.81 19.14
C ASP A 30 11.99 18.34 19.55
N PHE A 31 12.37 17.44 18.64
CA PHE A 31 12.32 16.00 18.85
C PHE A 31 13.27 15.52 19.94
N TYR A 32 14.52 16.02 19.97
CA TYR A 32 15.54 15.60 20.92
C TYR A 32 15.23 16.11 22.33
N GLU A 33 14.78 17.36 22.45
CA GLU A 33 14.30 17.90 23.73
C GLU A 33 13.05 17.18 24.24
N SER A 34 12.26 16.62 23.33
CA SER A 34 11.07 15.84 23.65
C SER A 34 11.35 14.40 24.08
N ILE A 35 12.56 13.85 23.88
CA ILE A 35 12.90 12.46 24.22
C ILE A 35 12.50 12.08 25.66
N PRO A 36 12.82 12.87 26.70
CA PRO A 36 12.45 12.53 28.08
C PRO A 36 10.94 12.61 28.36
N LEU A 37 10.15 13.23 27.46
CA LEU A 37 8.71 13.36 27.60
C LEU A 37 7.95 12.12 27.13
N PHE A 38 8.63 11.19 26.45
CA PHE A 38 8.08 9.90 26.07
C PHE A 38 8.13 8.94 27.26
N THR A 39 6.97 8.48 27.72
CA THR A 39 6.78 7.70 28.95
C THR A 39 6.22 6.31 28.71
N LYS A 40 5.56 6.08 27.56
CA LYS A 40 4.95 4.79 27.25
C LYS A 40 5.94 3.83 26.61
N LYS A 41 5.61 2.55 26.64
CA LYS A 41 6.53 1.49 26.20
C LYS A 41 6.97 1.63 24.74
N TYR A 42 6.02 1.76 23.81
CA TYR A 42 6.29 1.75 22.36
C TYR A 42 6.09 3.12 21.74
N LYS A 43 6.90 3.42 20.73
CA LYS A 43 6.84 4.64 19.92
C LYS A 43 6.73 4.26 18.46
N LEU A 44 5.86 4.94 17.74
CA LEU A 44 5.50 4.61 16.37
C LEU A 44 5.81 5.82 15.48
N CYS A 45 6.47 5.59 14.35
CA CYS A 45 6.43 6.54 13.23
C CYS A 45 5.25 6.19 12.33
N ILE A 46 4.33 7.13 12.14
CA ILE A 46 3.10 6.95 11.38
C ILE A 46 3.12 7.88 10.18
N SER A 47 2.79 7.33 9.00
CA SER A 47 2.57 8.14 7.81
C SER A 47 1.39 9.09 8.03
N PRO A 48 1.59 10.42 7.98
CA PRO A 48 0.51 11.37 8.25
C PRO A 48 -0.57 11.36 7.15
N VAL A 49 -0.26 10.80 5.98
CA VAL A 49 -1.20 10.74 4.85
C VAL A 49 -2.10 9.51 4.93
N THR A 50 -1.54 8.35 5.32
CA THR A 50 -2.27 7.07 5.25
C THR A 50 -2.61 6.49 6.62
N GLY A 51 -2.01 7.00 7.70
CA GLY A 51 -2.09 6.40 9.03
C GLY A 51 -1.28 5.10 9.16
N ILE A 52 -0.56 4.67 8.13
CA ILE A 52 0.23 3.42 8.16
C ILE A 52 1.39 3.56 9.15
N ILE A 53 1.60 2.52 9.95
CA ILE A 53 2.74 2.41 10.87
C ILE A 53 3.97 2.01 10.07
N CYS A 54 5.00 2.86 10.08
CA CYS A 54 6.24 2.68 9.31
C CYS A 54 7.44 2.29 10.17
N SER A 55 7.38 2.53 11.48
CA SER A 55 8.41 2.12 12.42
C SER A 55 7.82 1.92 13.81
N VAL A 56 8.42 1.01 14.57
CA VAL A 56 8.10 0.73 15.98
C VAL A 56 9.40 0.59 16.75
N ALA A 57 9.52 1.30 17.88
CA ALA A 57 10.65 1.16 18.78
C ALA A 57 10.21 1.30 20.25
N GLU A 58 10.93 0.66 21.18
CA GLU A 58 10.74 0.92 22.61
C GLU A 58 11.49 2.18 23.07
N ASP A 59 12.65 2.44 22.46
CA ASP A 59 13.39 3.68 22.62
C ASP A 59 13.09 4.65 21.48
N VAL A 60 12.58 5.84 21.83
CA VAL A 60 12.25 6.89 20.84
C VAL A 60 13.51 7.39 20.12
N SER A 61 14.68 7.33 20.76
CA SER A 61 15.94 7.80 20.16
C SER A 61 16.40 6.94 18.96
N ALA A 62 15.86 5.73 18.82
CA ALA A 62 16.13 4.84 17.70
C ALA A 62 15.32 5.18 16.43
N LEU A 63 14.37 6.13 16.51
CA LEU A 63 13.52 6.51 15.38
C LEU A 63 14.18 7.59 14.50
N TYR A 64 13.93 7.51 13.19
CA TYR A 64 14.10 8.63 12.27
C TYR A 64 12.73 9.28 12.03
N PRO A 65 12.44 10.45 12.62
CA PRO A 65 11.07 10.96 12.71
C PRO A 65 10.64 11.83 11.51
N ALA A 66 11.57 12.27 10.67
CA ALA A 66 11.27 13.21 9.60
C ALA A 66 10.25 12.64 8.59
N GLY A 67 9.21 13.42 8.31
CA GLY A 67 8.10 13.05 7.44
C GLY A 67 6.98 12.26 8.12
N PHE A 68 7.08 12.01 9.43
CA PHE A 68 6.13 11.19 10.17
C PHE A 68 5.49 11.93 11.34
N THR A 69 4.34 11.43 11.78
CA THR A 69 3.83 11.70 13.13
C THR A 69 4.39 10.64 14.08
N VAL A 70 4.93 11.07 15.22
CA VAL A 70 5.45 10.17 16.26
C VAL A 70 4.46 10.12 17.41
N VAL A 71 3.93 8.94 17.71
CA VAL A 71 3.04 8.71 18.85
C VAL A 71 3.63 7.65 19.77
N GLU A 72 3.15 7.61 21.02
CA GLU A 72 3.49 6.54 21.96
C GLU A 72 2.26 5.79 22.48
N VAL A 73 2.45 4.49 22.71
CA VAL A 73 1.43 3.55 23.19
C VAL A 73 2.06 2.57 24.17
N ASP A 74 1.27 2.05 25.11
CA ASP A 74 1.76 1.06 26.09
C ASP A 74 1.71 -0.37 25.55
N GLU A 75 0.79 -0.63 24.62
CA GLU A 75 0.49 -1.96 24.12
C GLU A 75 0.43 -1.98 22.59
N LEU A 76 0.82 -3.11 22.02
CA LEU A 76 0.68 -3.42 20.61
C LEU A 76 -0.18 -4.67 20.46
N PRO A 77 -1.16 -4.69 19.54
CA PRO A 77 -1.83 -5.92 19.15
C PRO A 77 -0.85 -7.02 18.72
N GLU A 78 -1.28 -8.28 18.87
CA GLU A 78 -0.48 -9.41 18.42
C GLU A 78 -0.25 -9.35 16.90
N GLY A 79 1.01 -9.58 16.49
CA GLY A 79 1.39 -9.61 15.08
C GLY A 79 1.54 -8.26 14.39
N VAL A 80 1.58 -7.14 15.14
CA VAL A 80 1.98 -5.84 14.61
C VAL A 80 3.37 -5.95 13.96
N ASN A 81 3.47 -5.45 12.74
CA ASN A 81 4.71 -5.33 11.99
C ASN A 81 4.69 -4.02 11.19
N ILE A 82 5.76 -3.77 10.41
CA ILE A 82 5.94 -2.55 9.62
C ILE A 82 5.86 -2.81 8.11
N ASP A 83 5.21 -3.90 7.70
CA ASP A 83 5.08 -4.30 6.28
C ASP A 83 4.01 -3.48 5.52
N GLY A 84 3.45 -2.44 6.15
CA GLY A 84 2.44 -1.56 5.57
C GLY A 84 1.00 -2.05 5.68
N ASN A 85 0.74 -3.12 6.43
CA ASN A 85 -0.60 -3.70 6.67
C ASN A 85 -1.19 -3.32 8.04
N TRP A 86 -0.52 -2.48 8.82
CA TRP A 86 -1.00 -1.95 10.09
C TRP A 86 -1.07 -0.42 10.04
N GLN A 87 -2.12 0.12 10.65
CA GLN A 87 -2.37 1.56 10.74
C GLN A 87 -2.67 1.98 12.18
N PHE A 88 -2.40 3.25 12.46
CA PHE A 88 -2.83 3.96 13.66
C PHE A 88 -3.83 5.05 13.25
N SER A 89 -5.04 4.99 13.78
CA SER A 89 -6.11 5.95 13.50
C SER A 89 -6.94 6.12 14.76
N ASP A 90 -7.19 7.37 15.16
CA ASP A 90 -7.98 7.73 16.35
C ASP A 90 -7.55 7.00 17.63
N GLY A 91 -6.24 6.85 17.84
CA GLY A 91 -5.69 6.18 19.03
C GLY A 91 -5.69 4.64 18.94
N LEU A 92 -6.21 4.06 17.85
CA LEU A 92 -6.35 2.61 17.69
C LEU A 92 -5.36 2.07 16.65
N ILE A 93 -4.67 0.99 17.03
CA ILE A 93 -3.83 0.19 16.12
C ILE A 93 -4.67 -0.94 15.55
N SER A 94 -4.76 -1.01 14.23
CA SER A 94 -5.56 -2.03 13.54
C SER A 94 -4.92 -2.41 12.21
N LYS A 95 -5.32 -3.56 11.66
CA LYS A 95 -4.93 -3.91 10.29
C LYS A 95 -5.56 -2.93 9.31
N VAL A 96 -4.79 -2.56 8.30
CA VAL A 96 -5.29 -1.79 7.15
C VAL A 96 -6.40 -2.63 6.47
N PRO A 97 -7.62 -2.08 6.33
CA PRO A 97 -8.68 -2.79 5.64
C PRO A 97 -8.30 -3.11 4.18
N VAL A 98 -8.52 -4.35 3.76
CA VAL A 98 -8.28 -4.75 2.37
C VAL A 98 -9.32 -4.10 1.47
N ASN A 99 -8.86 -3.33 0.48
CA ASN A 99 -9.74 -2.84 -0.58
C ASN A 99 -9.95 -3.93 -1.64
N TRP A 100 -10.98 -4.74 -1.44
CA TRP A 100 -11.30 -5.88 -2.31
C TRP A 100 -11.62 -5.49 -3.75
N LYS A 101 -12.15 -4.28 -3.97
CA LYS A 101 -12.32 -3.73 -5.32
C LYS A 101 -10.97 -3.55 -6.02
N THR A 102 -9.97 -2.99 -5.34
CA THR A 102 -8.60 -2.87 -5.88
C THR A 102 -7.98 -4.24 -6.16
N VAL A 103 -8.21 -5.23 -5.29
CA VAL A 103 -7.74 -6.61 -5.51
C VAL A 103 -8.36 -7.22 -6.77
N ALA A 104 -9.68 -7.08 -6.96
CA ALA A 104 -10.38 -7.54 -8.16
C ALA A 104 -9.87 -6.85 -9.43
N GLU A 105 -9.69 -5.53 -9.39
CA GLU A 105 -9.13 -4.78 -10.53
C GLU A 105 -7.73 -5.26 -10.90
N LYS A 106 -6.87 -5.50 -9.91
CA LYS A 106 -5.53 -6.02 -10.14
C LYS A 106 -5.56 -7.40 -10.80
N ARG A 107 -6.43 -8.30 -10.31
CA ARG A 107 -6.62 -9.63 -10.92
C ARG A 107 -7.12 -9.53 -12.36
N ARG A 108 -8.12 -8.69 -12.63
CA ARG A 108 -8.62 -8.43 -13.99
C ARG A 108 -7.51 -7.94 -14.91
N SER A 109 -6.69 -6.99 -14.43
CA SER A 109 -5.55 -6.46 -15.19
C SER A 109 -4.53 -7.55 -15.52
N SER A 110 -4.18 -8.41 -14.57
CA SER A 110 -3.26 -9.53 -14.80
C SER A 110 -3.82 -10.54 -15.82
N LEU A 111 -5.10 -10.89 -15.73
CA LEU A 111 -5.74 -11.80 -16.69
C LEU A 111 -5.80 -11.19 -18.10
N LEU A 112 -6.06 -9.88 -18.20
CA LEU A 112 -6.03 -9.17 -19.47
C LEU A 112 -4.61 -9.11 -20.06
N GLN A 113 -3.59 -8.91 -19.22
CA GLN A 113 -2.21 -8.92 -19.68
C GLN A 113 -1.85 -10.29 -20.26
N GLU A 114 -2.05 -11.35 -19.49
CA GLU A 114 -1.78 -12.73 -19.91
C GLU A 114 -2.51 -13.09 -21.22
N ALA A 115 -3.80 -12.73 -21.32
CA ALA A 115 -4.58 -12.99 -22.51
C ALA A 115 -4.09 -12.20 -23.74
N ASN A 116 -3.66 -10.95 -23.56
CA ASN A 116 -3.11 -10.17 -24.66
C ASN A 116 -1.76 -10.69 -25.12
N GLU A 117 -0.89 -11.11 -24.19
CA GLU A 117 0.39 -11.76 -24.48
C GLU A 117 0.17 -13.08 -25.25
N THR A 118 -0.81 -13.89 -24.84
CA THR A 118 -1.12 -15.18 -25.49
C THR A 118 -1.50 -15.02 -26.96
N VAL A 119 -2.25 -13.98 -27.31
CA VAL A 119 -2.78 -13.79 -28.67
C VAL A 119 -1.94 -12.84 -29.54
N ASP A 120 -0.82 -12.32 -29.05
CA ASP A 120 -0.10 -11.23 -29.72
C ASP A 120 0.45 -11.66 -31.09
N ASP A 121 1.04 -12.85 -31.14
CA ASP A 121 1.53 -13.46 -32.38
C ASP A 121 0.40 -13.70 -33.38
N TRP A 122 -0.72 -14.29 -32.95
CA TRP A 122 -1.88 -14.53 -33.82
C TRP A 122 -2.50 -13.23 -34.34
N LYS A 123 -2.55 -12.16 -33.54
CA LYS A 123 -2.97 -10.84 -34.01
C LYS A 123 -2.03 -10.30 -35.09
N THR A 124 -0.74 -10.60 -35.01
CA THR A 124 0.26 -10.22 -36.01
C THR A 124 0.14 -11.07 -37.27
N GLU A 125 0.03 -12.40 -37.14
CA GLU A 125 -0.23 -13.33 -38.25
C GLU A 125 -1.51 -12.95 -39.01
N LEU A 126 -2.59 -12.59 -38.29
CA LEU A 126 -3.85 -12.16 -38.90
C LEU A 126 -3.68 -10.88 -39.72
N LYS A 127 -2.89 -9.91 -39.23
CA LYS A 127 -2.60 -8.66 -39.97
C LYS A 127 -1.77 -8.91 -41.24
N LEU A 128 -0.93 -9.94 -41.23
CA LEU A 128 -0.08 -10.33 -42.34
C LEU A 128 -0.76 -11.31 -43.32
N ASP A 129 -2.02 -11.70 -43.05
CA ASP A 129 -2.76 -12.74 -43.79
C ASP A 129 -2.05 -14.11 -43.81
N MET A 130 -1.36 -14.43 -42.69
CA MET A 130 -0.56 -15.65 -42.50
C MET A 130 -1.14 -16.61 -41.45
N ILE A 131 -2.21 -16.20 -40.77
CA ILE A 131 -2.81 -16.99 -39.68
C ILE A 131 -3.46 -18.27 -40.19
N SER A 132 -3.29 -19.38 -39.47
CA SER A 132 -3.99 -20.64 -39.75
C SER A 132 -5.47 -20.57 -39.33
N ASP A 133 -6.32 -21.41 -39.92
CA ASP A 133 -7.74 -21.49 -39.52
C ASP A 133 -7.90 -21.88 -38.04
N GLU A 134 -7.02 -22.73 -37.51
CA GLU A 134 -7.02 -23.12 -36.10
C GLU A 134 -6.64 -21.95 -35.19
N ASN A 135 -5.54 -21.24 -35.48
CA ASN A 135 -5.13 -20.07 -34.71
C ASN A 135 -6.19 -18.95 -34.78
N LYS A 136 -6.90 -18.83 -35.91
CA LYS A 136 -7.99 -17.86 -36.07
C LYS A 136 -9.21 -18.20 -35.21
N LEU A 137 -9.54 -19.49 -35.10
CA LEU A 137 -10.60 -19.95 -34.20
C LEU A 137 -10.22 -19.67 -32.74
N GLN A 138 -8.97 -19.96 -32.37
CA GLN A 138 -8.46 -19.69 -31.03
C GLN A 138 -8.42 -18.20 -30.69
N LEU A 139 -7.91 -17.38 -31.60
CA LEU A 139 -7.93 -15.92 -31.48
C LEU A 139 -9.35 -15.41 -31.24
N THR A 140 -10.37 -15.97 -31.90
CA THR A 140 -11.77 -15.58 -31.68
C THR A 140 -12.24 -15.89 -30.25
N ARG A 141 -11.93 -17.08 -29.73
CA ARG A 141 -12.27 -17.48 -28.34
C ARG A 141 -11.60 -16.58 -27.31
N TRP A 142 -10.31 -16.32 -27.49
CA TRP A 142 -9.54 -15.44 -26.62
C TRP A 142 -9.98 -13.99 -26.67
N MET A 143 -10.36 -13.47 -27.85
CA MET A 143 -10.93 -12.14 -27.97
C MET A 143 -12.29 -12.02 -27.26
N ALA A 144 -13.11 -13.07 -27.27
CA ALA A 144 -14.34 -13.12 -26.48
C ALA A 144 -14.07 -13.13 -24.97
N TYR A 145 -13.06 -13.88 -24.51
CA TYR A 145 -12.62 -13.87 -23.12
C TYR A 145 -12.11 -12.48 -22.66
N ILE A 146 -11.24 -11.84 -23.46
CA ILE A 146 -10.74 -10.47 -23.21
C ILE A 146 -11.91 -9.48 -23.10
N ARG A 147 -12.90 -9.61 -23.98
CA ARG A 147 -14.09 -8.76 -23.95
C ARG A 147 -14.88 -8.95 -22.65
N GLN A 148 -15.16 -10.19 -22.25
CA GLN A 148 -15.86 -10.49 -21.00
C GLN A 148 -15.13 -9.88 -19.80
N LEU A 149 -13.80 -10.04 -19.73
CA LEU A 149 -12.99 -9.42 -18.67
C LEU A 149 -13.15 -7.89 -18.63
N LYS A 150 -13.07 -7.22 -19.79
CA LYS A 150 -13.21 -5.74 -19.87
C LYS A 150 -14.60 -5.26 -19.44
N GLU A 151 -15.64 -6.04 -19.68
CA GLU A 151 -17.02 -5.73 -19.31
C GLU A 151 -17.32 -5.97 -17.82
N MET A 152 -16.42 -6.62 -17.06
CA MET A 152 -16.61 -6.82 -15.62
C MET A 152 -16.56 -5.50 -14.84
N HIS A 153 -17.39 -5.39 -13.81
CA HIS A 153 -17.42 -4.26 -12.87
C HIS A 153 -17.39 -4.75 -11.42
N PHE A 154 -16.72 -4.00 -10.55
CA PHE A 154 -16.43 -4.41 -9.17
C PHE A 154 -16.99 -3.45 -8.12
N ASN A 155 -18.14 -2.83 -8.40
CA ASN A 155 -18.70 -1.80 -7.54
C ASN A 155 -19.26 -2.35 -6.21
N ASP A 156 -19.72 -3.61 -6.20
CA ASP A 156 -20.38 -4.22 -5.04
C ASP A 156 -19.45 -5.08 -4.17
N ILE A 157 -18.13 -4.99 -4.40
CA ILE A 157 -17.14 -5.80 -3.67
C ILE A 157 -16.71 -5.07 -2.39
N ALA A 158 -17.38 -5.42 -1.30
CA ALA A 158 -17.11 -4.87 0.04
C ALA A 158 -16.35 -5.85 0.96
N SER A 159 -16.25 -7.13 0.60
CA SER A 159 -15.71 -8.17 1.47
C SER A 159 -14.97 -9.24 0.68
N GLU A 160 -14.20 -10.06 1.40
CA GLU A 160 -13.56 -11.23 0.84
C GLU A 160 -14.58 -12.20 0.24
N GLY A 161 -15.71 -12.42 0.92
CA GLY A 161 -16.78 -13.28 0.42
C GLY A 161 -17.33 -12.82 -0.93
N HIS A 162 -17.56 -11.52 -1.10
CA HIS A 162 -17.96 -10.96 -2.40
C HIS A 162 -16.88 -11.16 -3.47
N TYR A 163 -15.61 -10.99 -3.09
CA TYR A 163 -14.49 -11.20 -4.00
C TYR A 163 -14.38 -12.66 -4.47
N GLN A 164 -14.53 -13.63 -3.56
CA GLN A 164 -14.47 -15.05 -3.89
C GLN A 164 -15.66 -15.52 -4.73
N ALA A 165 -16.80 -14.81 -4.64
CA ALA A 165 -18.01 -15.09 -5.41
C ALA A 165 -18.02 -14.47 -6.82
N ILE A 166 -17.00 -13.70 -7.22
CA ILE A 166 -16.94 -13.12 -8.57
C ILE A 166 -16.92 -14.25 -9.60
N PRO A 167 -17.87 -14.28 -10.56
CA PRO A 167 -17.86 -15.25 -11.65
C PRO A 167 -16.86 -14.82 -12.72
N TRP A 168 -15.58 -15.12 -12.49
CA TRP A 168 -14.53 -14.87 -13.48
C TRP A 168 -14.81 -15.70 -14.75
N PRO A 169 -14.67 -15.11 -15.95
CA PRO A 169 -14.83 -15.88 -17.17
C PRO A 169 -13.79 -17.00 -17.22
N GLU A 170 -14.14 -18.12 -17.83
CA GLU A 170 -13.24 -19.26 -17.97
C GLU A 170 -12.21 -18.98 -19.07
N LYS A 171 -10.95 -19.32 -18.77
CA LYS A 171 -9.85 -19.19 -19.71
C LYS A 171 -10.05 -20.17 -20.88
N PRO A 172 -9.94 -19.73 -22.15
CA PRO A 172 -9.98 -20.65 -23.28
C PRO A 172 -8.78 -21.61 -23.31
N GLU A 173 -8.99 -22.82 -23.84
CA GLU A 173 -7.95 -23.83 -24.11
C GLU A 173 -7.17 -23.54 -25.39
#